data_AF-A0A0M1JQV9-F1
#
_entry.id   AF-A0A0M1JQV9-F1
#
_cell.length_a   1.000
_cell.length_b   1.000
_cell.length_c   1.000
_cell.angle_alpha   90.00
_cell.angle_beta   90.00
_cell.angle_gamma   90.00
#
_symmetry.space_group_name_H-M   'P 1'
#
loop_
_entity.id
_entity.type
_entity.pdbx_description
1 polymer ?
#
loop_
_entity_poly.entity_id
_entity_poly.type
_entity_poly.pdbx_seq_one_letter_code
_entity_poly.pdbx_strand_id
1 'polypeptide(L)'
;MLKHSIWLKLAWTITLMPSIYLVLFYSYVLRARLVLGRWPIPYQPDPQELGFDFHYRLIAFSLLGIYLSLFAMVVIFILRFEYLQKIRKFSYSLAALIYSISFILYLISFYADPGDFWEWFMD
;
A
#
# COMPACT_ATOMS: atom_id res chain seq x y z
N MET A 1 -5.29 9.40 29.66
CA MET A 1 -6.17 9.32 28.46
C MET A 1 -5.46 9.55 27.13
N LEU A 2 -4.47 10.45 27.03
CA LEU A 2 -3.77 10.79 25.78
C LEU A 2 -2.97 9.64 25.11
N LYS A 3 -2.35 8.74 25.88
CA LYS A 3 -1.52 7.64 25.34
C LYS A 3 -2.29 6.63 24.50
N HIS A 4 -3.58 6.37 24.75
CA HIS A 4 -4.34 5.44 23.90
C HIS A 4 -4.73 6.02 22.54
N SER A 5 -4.80 7.35 22.42
CA SER A 5 -5.13 8.01 21.15
C SER A 5 -4.02 7.83 20.10
N ILE A 6 -2.75 7.90 20.52
CA ILE A 6 -1.64 7.87 19.56
C ILE A 6 -1.44 6.49 18.92
N TRP A 7 -1.56 5.41 19.70
CA TRP A 7 -1.47 4.04 19.16
C TRP A 7 -2.59 3.72 18.19
N LEU A 8 -3.79 4.24 18.44
CA LEU A 8 -4.92 4.06 17.53
C LEU A 8 -4.67 4.81 16.21
N LYS A 9 -4.19 6.06 16.28
CA LYS A 9 -3.83 6.84 15.08
C LYS A 9 -2.72 6.16 14.27
N LEU A 10 -1.69 5.65 14.93
CA LEU A 10 -0.61 4.90 14.28
C LEU A 10 -1.14 3.64 13.62
N ALA A 11 -1.96 2.85 14.31
CA ALA A 11 -2.57 1.65 13.74
C ALA A 11 -3.38 1.98 12.47
N TRP A 12 -4.22 3.02 12.50
CA TRP A 12 -4.97 3.46 11.33
C TRP A 12 -4.08 3.95 10.19
N THR A 13 -3.00 4.67 10.51
CA THR A 13 -2.05 5.14 9.49
C THR A 13 -1.37 3.97 8.79
N ILE A 14 -0.97 2.96 9.56
CA ILE A 14 -0.33 1.74 9.08
C ILE A 14 -1.31 0.90 8.25
N THR A 15 -2.56 0.78 8.71
CA THR A 15 -3.63 0.04 8.02
C THR A 15 -3.87 0.52 6.60
N LEU A 16 -3.71 1.83 6.36
CA LEU A 16 -3.99 2.44 5.05
C LEU A 16 -2.82 2.33 4.07
N MET A 17 -1.63 1.86 4.49
CA MET A 17 -0.45 1.84 3.63
C MET A 17 -0.64 1.02 2.34
N PRO A 18 -1.19 -0.21 2.37
CA PRO A 18 -1.43 -0.95 1.12
C PRO A 18 -2.45 -0.26 0.22
N SER A 19 -3.46 0.42 0.78
CA SER A 19 -4.45 1.17 -0.01
C SER A 19 -3.82 2.41 -0.67
N ILE A 20 -3.03 3.17 0.10
CA ILE A 20 -2.28 4.34 -0.40
C ILE A 20 -1.36 3.92 -1.54
N TYR A 21 -0.65 2.81 -1.35
CA TYR A 21 0.20 2.23 -2.37
C TYR A 21 -0.55 1.95 -3.67
N LEU A 22 -1.65 1.20 -3.60
CA LEU A 22 -2.44 0.84 -4.78
C LEU A 22 -2.96 2.08 -5.51
N VAL A 23 -3.44 3.08 -4.77
CA VAL A 23 -3.91 4.34 -5.35
C VAL A 23 -2.76 5.08 -6.02
N LEU A 24 -1.59 5.17 -5.40
CA LEU A 24 -0.41 5.81 -5.99
C LEU A 24 0.06 5.07 -7.25
N PHE A 25 0.15 3.75 -7.19
CA PHE A 25 0.61 2.93 -8.31
C PHE A 25 -0.35 3.03 -9.51
N TYR A 26 -1.63 2.78 -9.32
CA TYR A 26 -2.59 2.83 -10.44
C TYR A 26 -2.84 4.26 -10.94
N SER A 27 -2.72 5.28 -10.09
CA SER A 27 -2.74 6.67 -10.58
C SER A 27 -1.53 7.00 -11.45
N TYR A 28 -0.36 6.41 -11.19
CA TYR A 28 0.82 6.52 -12.04
C TYR A 28 0.61 5.83 -13.40
N VAL A 29 0.10 4.60 -13.38
CA VAL A 29 -0.23 3.87 -14.62
C VAL A 29 -1.27 4.63 -15.45
N LEU A 30 -2.31 5.19 -14.82
CA LEU A 30 -3.31 6.01 -15.50
C LEU A 30 -2.68 7.29 -16.08
N ARG A 31 -1.78 7.94 -15.33
CA ARG A 31 -1.06 9.12 -15.82
C ARG A 31 -0.17 8.79 -17.00
N ALA A 32 0.54 7.66 -16.96
CA ALA A 32 1.32 7.15 -18.08
C ALA A 32 0.44 6.89 -19.31
N ARG A 33 -0.73 6.26 -19.12
CA ARG A 33 -1.72 6.05 -20.19
C ARG A 33 -2.15 7.36 -20.85
N LEU A 34 -2.39 8.40 -20.06
CA LEU A 34 -2.80 9.71 -20.58
C LEU A 34 -1.71 10.36 -21.44
N VAL A 35 -0.43 10.18 -21.08
CA VAL A 35 0.69 10.75 -21.85
C VAL A 35 1.06 9.91 -23.07
N LEU A 36 0.98 8.58 -22.96
CA LEU A 36 1.32 7.66 -24.05
C LEU A 36 0.19 7.45 -25.05
N GLY A 37 -1.06 7.75 -24.67
CA GLY A 37 -2.26 7.44 -25.47
C GLY A 37 -2.61 5.94 -25.53
N ARG A 38 -1.80 5.09 -24.88
CA ARG A 38 -1.95 3.63 -24.78
C ARG A 38 -1.55 3.15 -23.40
N TRP A 39 -1.93 1.94 -23.04
CA TRP A 39 -1.44 1.32 -21.81
C TRP A 39 0.09 1.13 -21.89
N PRO A 40 0.83 1.38 -20.79
CA PRO A 40 2.23 1.07 -20.76
C PRO A 40 2.43 -0.44 -20.91
N ILE A 41 3.54 -0.82 -21.53
CA ILE A 41 3.95 -2.20 -21.74
C ILE A 41 5.43 -2.33 -21.35
N PRO A 42 5.88 -3.50 -20.89
CA PRO A 42 7.28 -3.70 -20.54
C PRO A 42 8.23 -3.25 -21.65
N TYR A 43 9.34 -2.66 -21.24
CA TYR A 43 10.42 -2.12 -22.06
C TYR A 43 10.03 -0.98 -23.02
N GLN A 44 8.80 -0.43 -22.96
CA GLN A 44 8.35 0.65 -23.86
C GLN A 44 7.29 1.61 -23.28
N PRO A 45 7.62 2.90 -23.04
CA PRO A 45 8.96 3.44 -22.76
C PRO A 45 9.36 3.15 -21.31
N ASP A 46 10.61 3.47 -20.95
CA ASP A 46 11.08 3.43 -19.57
C ASP A 46 10.17 4.31 -18.68
N PRO A 47 9.62 3.79 -17.57
CA PRO A 47 8.76 4.55 -16.67
C PRO A 47 9.43 5.83 -16.14
N GLN A 48 10.75 5.85 -15.98
CA GLN A 48 11.51 6.99 -15.45
C GLN A 48 11.63 8.11 -16.50
N GLU A 49 11.58 7.79 -17.79
CA GLU A 49 11.66 8.76 -18.88
C GLU A 49 10.37 9.59 -19.05
N LEU A 50 9.27 9.23 -18.37
CA LEU A 50 8.00 9.95 -18.46
C LEU A 50 8.00 11.32 -17.75
N GLY A 51 9.08 11.68 -17.05
CA GLY A 51 9.20 12.96 -16.35
C GLY A 51 8.35 13.07 -15.08
N PHE A 52 7.99 11.92 -14.49
CA PHE A 52 7.17 11.82 -13.28
C PHE A 52 7.99 11.38 -12.05
N ASP A 53 9.26 11.78 -11.97
CA ASP A 53 10.24 11.33 -10.97
C ASP A 53 9.71 11.34 -9.53
N PHE A 54 9.00 12.40 -9.15
CA PHE A 54 8.43 12.52 -7.81
C PHE A 54 7.41 11.41 -7.53
N HIS A 55 6.53 11.12 -8.47
CA HIS A 55 5.48 10.10 -8.32
C HIS A 55 6.09 8.69 -8.35
N TYR A 56 7.06 8.46 -9.24
CA TYR A 56 7.83 7.21 -9.28
C TYR A 56 8.54 6.93 -7.95
N ARG A 57 9.29 7.91 -7.42
CA ARG A 57 9.97 7.81 -6.12
C ARG A 57 8.98 7.61 -4.98
N LEU A 58 7.83 8.29 -5.02
CA LEU A 58 6.80 8.14 -3.99
C LEU A 58 6.25 6.71 -3.95
N ILE A 59 6.05 6.08 -5.11
CA ILE A 59 5.66 4.66 -5.20
C ILE A 59 6.76 3.78 -4.61
N ALA A 60 8.01 3.96 -5.02
CA ALA A 60 9.14 3.19 -4.50
C ALA A 60 9.31 3.32 -2.96
N PHE A 61 9.10 4.51 -2.40
CA PHE A 61 9.08 4.70 -0.95
C PHE A 61 7.86 4.04 -0.28
N SER A 62 6.69 4.07 -0.93
CA SER A 62 5.49 3.44 -0.38
C SER A 62 5.56 1.91 -0.37
N LEU A 63 6.35 1.29 -1.26
CA LEU A 63 6.73 -0.12 -1.22
C LEU A 63 7.40 -0.50 0.11
N LEU A 64 8.38 0.30 0.57
CA LEU A 64 8.98 0.13 1.90
C LEU A 64 7.93 0.27 3.01
N GLY A 65 6.99 1.21 2.83
CA GLY A 65 5.84 1.39 3.71
C GLY A 65 4.98 0.13 3.85
N ILE A 66 4.75 -0.63 2.78
CA ILE A 66 4.02 -1.90 2.82
C ILE A 66 4.75 -2.90 3.71
N TYR A 67 6.06 -3.11 3.50
CA TYR A 67 6.82 -4.09 4.29
C TYR A 67 6.86 -3.73 5.77
N LEU A 68 7.05 -2.44 6.09
CA LEU A 68 6.99 -1.94 7.47
C LEU A 68 5.58 -2.09 8.06
N SER A 69 4.53 -1.90 7.26
CA SER A 69 3.15 -2.05 7.71
C SER A 69 2.79 -3.50 8.04
N LEU A 70 3.34 -4.46 7.30
CA LEU A 70 3.19 -5.89 7.56
C LEU A 70 3.83 -6.25 8.90
N PHE A 71 5.07 -5.81 9.12
CA PHE A 71 5.78 -6.04 10.40
C PHE A 71 5.01 -5.42 11.57
N ALA A 72 4.56 -4.17 11.42
CA ALA A 72 3.82 -3.49 12.48
C ALA A 72 2.46 -4.17 12.78
N MET A 73 1.76 -4.69 11.77
CA MET A 73 0.51 -5.44 11.98
C MET A 73 0.74 -6.75 12.74
N VAL A 74 1.83 -7.47 12.47
CA VAL A 74 2.21 -8.68 13.22
C VAL A 74 2.49 -8.32 14.69
N VAL A 75 3.25 -7.27 14.95
CA VAL A 75 3.54 -6.80 16.31
C VAL A 75 2.26 -6.40 17.04
N ILE A 76 1.35 -5.66 16.39
CA ILE A 76 0.05 -5.28 16.97
C ILE A 76 -0.78 -6.53 17.31
N PHE A 77 -0.77 -7.56 16.45
CA PHE A 77 -1.49 -8.80 16.69
C PHE A 77 -0.96 -9.56 17.92
N ILE A 78 0.36 -9.69 18.04
CA ILE A 78 1.02 -10.33 19.19
C ILE A 78 0.70 -9.56 20.49
N LEU A 79 0.89 -8.24 20.48
CA LEU A 79 0.62 -7.39 21.65
C LEU A 79 -0.87 -7.39 22.04
N ARG A 80 -1.79 -7.56 21.08
CA ARG A 80 -3.22 -7.69 21.36
C ARG A 80 -3.54 -8.97 22.12
N PHE A 81 -2.85 -10.07 21.80
CA PHE A 81 -3.03 -11.35 22.48
C PHE A 81 -2.61 -11.26 23.96
N GLU A 82 -1.52 -10.55 24.24
CA GLU A 82 -0.94 -10.48 25.59
C GLU A 82 -1.54 -9.38 26.48
N TYR A 83 -1.86 -8.18 25.95
CA TYR A 83 -2.09 -7.00 26.81
C TYR A 83 -3.45 -6.27 26.62
N LEU A 84 -4.18 -6.48 25.52
CA LEU A 84 -5.25 -5.55 25.10
C LEU A 84 -6.67 -6.13 25.11
N GLN A 85 -6.97 -7.07 26.00
CA GLN A 85 -8.33 -7.63 26.15
C GLN A 85 -9.40 -6.58 26.55
N LYS A 86 -9.00 -5.44 27.14
CA LYS A 86 -9.89 -4.39 27.66
C LYS A 86 -10.17 -3.21 26.71
N ILE A 87 -9.48 -3.08 25.58
CA ILE A 87 -9.66 -1.93 24.66
C ILE A 87 -10.70 -2.25 23.58
N ARG A 88 -11.46 -1.24 23.15
CA ARG A 88 -12.49 -1.25 22.08
C ARG A 88 -12.18 -2.24 20.94
N LYS A 89 -12.62 -3.50 21.10
CA LYS A 89 -12.34 -4.61 20.18
C LYS A 89 -12.74 -4.30 18.74
N PHE A 90 -13.82 -3.54 18.55
CA PHE A 90 -14.38 -3.20 17.25
C PHE A 90 -13.44 -2.40 16.34
N SER A 91 -12.75 -1.36 16.85
CA SER A 91 -11.92 -0.50 15.99
C SER A 91 -10.68 -1.21 15.44
N TYR A 92 -10.07 -2.10 16.23
CA TYR A 92 -8.91 -2.87 15.78
C TYR A 92 -9.32 -3.99 14.82
N SER A 93 -10.47 -4.61 15.04
CA SER A 93 -11.02 -5.61 14.11
C SER A 93 -11.34 -4.99 12.75
N LEU A 94 -11.93 -3.79 12.73
CA LEU A 94 -12.18 -3.07 11.47
C LEU A 94 -10.88 -2.68 10.77
N ALA A 95 -9.90 -2.14 11.51
CA ALA A 95 -8.59 -1.80 10.95
C ALA A 95 -7.86 -3.03 10.37
N ALA A 96 -7.89 -4.16 11.08
CA ALA A 96 -7.34 -5.41 10.59
C ALA A 96 -8.05 -5.92 9.33
N LEU A 97 -9.39 -5.82 9.28
CA LEU A 97 -10.17 -6.20 8.09
C LEU A 97 -9.79 -5.33 6.88
N ILE A 98 -9.74 -4.00 7.05
CA ILE A 98 -9.37 -3.06 5.98
C ILE A 98 -7.94 -3.33 5.50
N TYR A 99 -7.01 -3.56 6.41
CA TYR A 99 -5.64 -3.92 6.07
C TYR A 99 -5.59 -5.22 5.27
N SER A 100 -6.25 -6.28 5.75
CA SER A 100 -6.26 -7.58 5.08
C SER A 100 -6.86 -7.50 3.68
N ILE A 101 -7.98 -6.79 3.51
CA ILE A 101 -8.59 -6.58 2.19
C ILE A 101 -7.61 -5.83 1.28
N SER A 102 -7.03 -4.73 1.75
CA SER A 102 -6.11 -3.93 0.94
C SER A 102 -4.82 -4.70 0.60
N PHE A 103 -4.32 -5.52 1.52
CA PHE A 103 -3.16 -6.36 1.30
C PHE A 103 -3.45 -7.51 0.33
N ILE A 104 -4.62 -8.13 0.42
CA ILE A 104 -5.07 -9.13 -0.57
C ILE A 104 -5.19 -8.48 -1.95
N LEU A 105 -5.77 -7.28 -2.05
CA LEU A 105 -5.84 -6.54 -3.31
C LEU A 105 -4.45 -6.22 -3.85
N TYR A 106 -3.49 -5.88 -2.99
CA TYR A 106 -2.09 -5.70 -3.37
C TYR A 106 -1.48 -6.99 -3.94
N LEU A 107 -1.69 -8.14 -3.28
CA LEU A 107 -1.23 -9.42 -3.81
C LEU A 107 -1.91 -9.75 -5.15
N ILE A 108 -3.21 -9.53 -5.27
CA ILE A 108 -3.94 -9.73 -6.53
C ILE A 108 -3.38 -8.82 -7.62
N SER A 109 -3.10 -7.55 -7.33
CA SER A 109 -2.49 -6.65 -8.32
C SER A 109 -1.12 -7.10 -8.80
N PHE A 110 -0.38 -7.85 -7.97
CA PHE A 110 0.91 -8.40 -8.33
C PHE A 110 0.80 -9.70 -9.15
N TYR A 111 -0.15 -10.58 -8.79
CA TYR A 111 -0.28 -11.91 -9.43
C TYR A 111 -1.18 -11.93 -10.65
N ALA A 112 -2.17 -11.05 -10.70
CA ALA A 112 -3.18 -11.01 -11.76
C ALA A 112 -3.05 -9.76 -12.63
N ASP A 113 -1.88 -9.09 -12.59
CA ASP A 113 -1.63 -7.84 -13.32
C ASP A 113 -1.92 -8.01 -14.82
N PRO A 114 -3.04 -7.49 -15.33
CA PRO A 114 -3.48 -7.83 -16.68
C PRO A 114 -2.67 -7.14 -17.77
N GLY A 115 -1.80 -6.18 -17.42
CA GLY A 115 -1.01 -5.40 -18.37
C GLY A 115 0.49 -5.41 -18.09
N ASP A 116 0.97 -6.31 -17.22
CA ASP A 116 2.36 -6.38 -16.77
C ASP A 116 2.90 -5.01 -16.34
N PHE A 117 2.03 -4.19 -15.72
CA PHE A 117 2.36 -2.84 -15.26
C PHE A 117 3.41 -2.87 -14.16
N TRP A 118 3.44 -3.93 -13.37
CA TRP A 118 4.47 -4.17 -12.38
C TRP A 118 5.83 -4.38 -13.00
N GLU A 119 5.90 -5.23 -14.03
CA GLU A 119 7.13 -5.48 -14.78
C GLU A 119 7.59 -4.18 -15.45
N TRP A 120 6.68 -3.51 -16.15
CA TRP A 120 6.95 -2.20 -16.76
C TRP A 120 7.45 -1.16 -15.76
N PHE A 121 6.91 -1.10 -14.53
CA PHE A 121 7.33 -0.13 -13.52
C PHE A 121 8.74 -0.42 -12.98
N MET A 122 9.17 -1.69 -13.05
CA MET A 122 10.46 -2.15 -12.54
C MET A 122 11.57 -2.19 -13.60
N ASP A 123 11.21 -2.01 -14.88
CA ASP A 123 12.15 -1.76 -15.98
C ASP A 123 12.93 -0.45 -15.76
#